data_AF-A0A1C6Z433-F1
#
_entry.id   AF-A0A1C6Z433-F1
#
_cell.length_a   1.000
_cell.length_b   1.000
_cell.length_c   1.000
_cell.angle_alpha   90.00
_cell.angle_beta   90.00
_cell.angle_gamma   90.00
#
_symmetry.space_group_name_H-M   'P 1'
#
loop_
_entity.id
_entity.type
_entity.pdbx_description
1 polymer ?
#
loop_
_entity_poly.entity_id
_entity_poly.type
_entity_poly.pdbx_seq_one_letter_code
_entity_poly.pdbx_strand_id
1 'polypeptide(L)'
;VRAHFKRLYPDADSEDLDAYAQDVASIVVPKEVHRKLSETYGGRNTDAQIEVDSRDLRAAVDRNLEAIRSALKEHGATDAKIEAARTKMHKLNDRMGLYK
;
A
#
# COMPACT_ATOMS: atom_id res chain seq x y z
N VAL A 1 1.14 3.66 5.79
CA VAL A 1 2.24 3.04 6.57
C VAL A 1 2.79 3.98 7.64
N ARG A 2 3.36 5.16 7.30
CA ARG A 2 3.91 6.10 8.31
C ARG A 2 2.98 6.38 9.50
N ALA A 3 1.70 6.69 9.22
CA ALA A 3 0.68 6.89 10.26
C ALA A 3 0.39 5.64 11.11
N HIS A 4 0.59 4.44 10.56
CA HIS A 4 0.47 3.19 11.30
C HIS A 4 1.60 3.07 12.33
N PHE A 5 2.84 3.29 11.91
CA PHE A 5 3.98 3.28 12.83
C PHE A 5 3.91 4.38 13.89
N LYS A 6 3.41 5.58 13.56
CA LYS A 6 3.21 6.63 14.57
C LYS A 6 2.20 6.24 15.65
N ARG A 7 1.21 5.39 15.34
CA ARG A 7 0.30 4.86 16.36
C ARG A 7 0.91 3.73 17.18
N LEU A 8 1.69 2.85 16.56
CA LEU A 8 2.40 1.79 17.29
C LEU A 8 3.49 2.35 18.20
N TYR A 9 4.17 3.40 17.75
CA TYR A 9 5.27 4.05 18.43
C TYR A 9 5.02 5.57 18.52
N PRO A 10 4.18 6.02 19.47
CA PRO A 10 3.84 7.44 19.62
C PRO A 10 5.05 8.34 19.85
N ASP A 11 6.11 7.81 20.46
CA ASP A 11 7.33 8.55 20.79
C ASP A 11 8.39 8.53 19.67
N ALA A 12 8.19 7.73 18.61
CA ALA A 12 9.10 7.71 17.47
C ALA A 12 9.15 9.10 16.80
N ASP A 13 10.36 9.54 16.48
CA ASP A 13 10.59 10.79 15.78
C ASP A 13 10.31 10.66 14.29
N SER A 14 10.45 11.76 13.54
CA SER A 14 10.18 11.73 12.10
C SER A 14 11.14 10.85 11.31
N GLU A 15 12.40 10.76 11.73
CA GLU A 15 13.44 10.00 11.01
C GLU A 15 13.18 8.50 11.13
N ASP A 16 12.88 8.03 12.34
CA ASP A 16 12.48 6.65 12.60
C ASP A 16 11.23 6.26 11.80
N LEU A 17 10.20 7.12 11.81
CA LEU A 17 8.96 6.87 11.07
C LEU A 17 9.16 6.79 9.56
N ASP A 18 10.07 7.60 9.03
CA ASP A 18 10.41 7.59 7.62
C ASP A 18 11.24 6.35 7.26
N ALA A 19 12.18 5.95 8.12
CA ALA A 19 12.94 4.70 7.96
C ALA A 19 12.01 3.48 7.94
N TYR A 20 11.09 3.37 8.90
CA TYR A 20 10.09 2.29 8.91
C TYR A 20 9.17 2.32 7.68
N ALA A 21 8.79 3.51 7.20
CA ALA A 21 7.95 3.65 6.02
C ALA A 21 8.67 3.34 4.71
N GLN A 22 10.01 3.40 4.68
CA GLN A 22 10.83 3.02 3.54
C GLN A 22 11.11 1.50 3.49
N ASP A 23 11.19 0.84 4.64
CA ASP A 23 11.37 -0.61 4.73
C ASP A 23 10.02 -1.35 4.66
N VAL A 24 9.36 -1.28 3.50
CA VAL A 24 8.08 -1.97 3.23
C VAL A 24 8.04 -2.62 1.85
N ALA A 25 7.27 -3.70 1.73
CA ALA A 25 7.01 -4.32 0.44
C ALA A 25 6.22 -3.38 -0.50
N SER A 26 6.49 -3.48 -1.81
CA SER A 26 5.82 -2.68 -2.85
C SER A 26 5.46 -3.53 -4.08
N ILE A 27 4.36 -3.17 -4.76
CA ILE A 27 4.02 -3.69 -6.09
C ILE A 27 4.35 -2.61 -7.12
N VAL A 28 5.24 -2.91 -8.06
CA VAL A 28 5.57 -2.02 -9.17
C VAL A 28 4.54 -2.22 -10.30
N VAL A 29 3.98 -1.12 -10.79
CA VAL A 29 2.97 -1.09 -11.86
C VAL A 29 3.40 -0.15 -12.99
N PRO A 30 2.80 -0.20 -14.20
CA PRO A 30 3.12 0.72 -15.28
C PRO A 30 3.01 2.18 -14.85
N LYS A 31 3.91 3.04 -15.37
CA LYS A 31 4.03 4.45 -14.98
C LYS A 31 2.70 5.21 -15.14
N GLU A 32 1.97 4.94 -16.20
CA GLU A 32 0.71 5.59 -16.51
C GLU A 32 -0.37 5.22 -15.50
N VAL A 33 -0.45 3.94 -15.14
CA VAL A 33 -1.36 3.43 -14.10
C VAL A 33 -0.99 4.04 -12.74
N HIS A 34 0.29 4.00 -12.37
CA HIS A 34 0.76 4.60 -11.11
C HIS A 34 0.44 6.09 -11.04
N ARG A 35 0.78 6.85 -12.08
CA ARG A 35 0.62 8.31 -12.07
C ARG A 35 -0.82 8.77 -12.17
N LYS A 36 -1.67 8.09 -12.95
CA LYS A 36 -3.03 8.58 -13.25
C LYS A 36 -4.11 7.99 -12.35
N LEU A 37 -3.95 6.73 -11.91
CA LEU A 37 -5.04 5.96 -11.31
C LEU A 37 -4.77 5.53 -9.86
N SER A 38 -3.50 5.50 -9.44
CA SER A 38 -3.19 5.14 -8.06
C SER A 38 -3.69 6.21 -7.08
N GLU A 39 -4.44 5.76 -6.08
CA GLU A 39 -4.96 6.56 -4.96
C GLU A 39 -3.84 7.18 -4.12
N THR A 40 -2.64 6.57 -4.12
CA THR A 40 -1.51 6.97 -3.27
C THR A 40 -0.50 7.86 -3.99
N TYR A 41 -0.67 8.14 -5.29
CA TYR A 41 0.27 8.94 -6.05
C TYR A 41 0.11 10.45 -5.77
N GLY A 42 1.23 11.14 -5.57
CA GLY A 42 1.31 12.61 -5.62
C GLY A 42 0.42 13.34 -4.62
N GLY A 43 0.22 12.79 -3.42
CA GLY A 43 -0.56 13.43 -2.35
C GLY A 43 -2.08 13.35 -2.52
N ARG A 44 -2.59 12.46 -3.40
CA ARG A 44 -4.05 12.23 -3.55
C ARG A 44 -4.71 11.59 -2.33
N ASN A 45 -3.91 11.00 -1.45
CA ASN A 45 -4.42 10.37 -0.25
C ASN A 45 -4.84 11.46 0.75
N THR A 46 -6.11 11.45 1.17
CA THR A 46 -6.62 12.43 2.13
C THR A 46 -6.25 12.05 3.55
N ASP A 47 -6.16 13.01 4.47
CA ASP A 47 -5.85 12.74 5.89
C ASP A 47 -6.84 11.73 6.51
N ALA A 48 -8.13 11.87 6.17
CA ALA A 48 -9.16 10.93 6.61
C ALA A 48 -8.91 9.51 6.08
N GLN A 49 -8.51 9.37 4.82
CA GLN A 49 -8.23 8.06 4.23
C GLN A 49 -6.94 7.45 4.80
N ILE A 50 -5.90 8.25 5.01
CA ILE A 50 -4.67 7.83 5.70
C ILE A 50 -4.99 7.29 7.08
N GLU A 51 -5.85 7.97 7.82
CA GLU A 51 -6.21 7.62 9.19
C GLU A 51 -7.01 6.31 9.25
N VAL A 52 -7.92 6.07 8.30
CA VAL A 52 -8.61 4.77 8.14
C VAL A 52 -7.63 3.67 7.71
N ASP A 53 -6.90 3.88 6.62
CA ASP A 53 -6.02 2.87 6.00
C ASP A 53 -4.94 2.38 6.95
N SER A 54 -4.45 3.28 7.78
CA SER A 54 -3.36 2.93 8.67
C SER A 54 -3.81 2.04 9.83
N ARG A 55 -5.11 2.00 10.16
CA ARG A 55 -5.67 1.06 11.16
C ARG A 55 -5.82 -0.35 10.60
N ASP A 56 -5.96 -0.49 9.29
CA ASP A 56 -6.06 -1.78 8.62
C ASP A 56 -5.27 -1.74 7.30
N LEU A 57 -3.96 -1.97 7.42
CA LEU A 57 -3.06 -1.99 6.26
C LEU A 57 -3.41 -3.14 5.29
N ARG A 58 -4.11 -4.18 5.75
CA ARG A 58 -4.52 -5.29 4.89
C ARG A 58 -5.65 -4.85 3.96
N ALA A 59 -6.71 -4.27 4.52
CA ALA A 59 -7.81 -3.72 3.74
C ALA A 59 -7.34 -2.59 2.82
N ALA A 60 -6.39 -1.76 3.27
CA ALA A 60 -5.81 -0.70 2.44
C ALA A 60 -5.08 -1.25 1.19
N VAL A 61 -4.29 -2.32 1.34
CA VAL A 61 -3.67 -3.00 0.19
C VAL A 61 -4.74 -3.51 -0.77
N ASP A 62 -5.81 -4.09 -0.25
CA ASP A 62 -6.86 -4.67 -1.07
C ASP A 62 -7.62 -3.64 -1.90
N ARG A 63 -8.02 -2.53 -1.27
CA ARG A 63 -8.69 -1.42 -1.95
C ARG A 63 -7.77 -0.78 -3.00
N ASN A 64 -6.52 -0.48 -2.64
CA ASN A 64 -5.59 0.19 -3.55
C ASN A 64 -5.32 -0.65 -4.81
N LEU A 65 -5.21 -1.98 -4.66
CA LEU A 65 -5.00 -2.87 -5.81
C LEU A 65 -6.28 -2.99 -6.66
N GLU A 66 -7.46 -3.04 -6.03
CA GLU A 66 -8.73 -3.09 -6.75
C GLU A 66 -8.97 -1.82 -7.58
N ALA A 67 -8.65 -0.65 -7.03
CA ALA A 67 -8.81 0.64 -7.69
C ALA A 67 -8.07 0.73 -9.05
N ILE A 68 -6.98 -0.02 -9.22
CA ILE A 68 -6.19 -0.03 -10.46
C ILE A 68 -6.37 -1.31 -11.28
N ARG A 69 -7.20 -2.27 -10.83
CA ARG A 69 -7.31 -3.61 -11.41
C ARG A 69 -7.65 -3.60 -12.90
N SER A 70 -8.68 -2.85 -13.29
CA SER A 70 -9.11 -2.75 -14.69
C SER A 70 -7.99 -2.21 -15.59
N ALA A 71 -7.27 -1.18 -15.15
CA ALA A 71 -6.17 -0.61 -15.91
C ALA A 71 -4.96 -1.56 -16.00
N LEU A 72 -4.66 -2.32 -14.95
CA LEU A 72 -3.64 -3.37 -15.03
C LEU A 72 -3.99 -4.41 -16.09
N LYS A 73 -5.27 -4.77 -16.23
CA LYS A 73 -5.75 -5.71 -17.26
C LYS A 73 -5.64 -5.13 -18.66
N GLU A 74 -5.97 -3.86 -18.86
CA GLU A 74 -5.73 -3.15 -20.13
C GLU A 74 -4.24 -3.14 -20.52
N HIS A 75 -3.35 -3.11 -19.53
CA HIS A 75 -1.90 -3.24 -19.72
C HIS A 75 -1.41 -4.71 -19.78
N GLY A 76 -2.29 -5.69 -19.94
CA GLY A 76 -1.94 -7.10 -20.19
C GLY A 76 -1.73 -7.96 -18.94
N ALA A 77 -2.05 -7.46 -17.74
CA ALA A 77 -2.09 -8.30 -16.55
C ALA A 77 -3.31 -9.24 -16.59
N THR A 78 -3.11 -10.51 -16.23
CA THR A 78 -4.22 -11.45 -16.03
C THR A 78 -4.71 -11.37 -14.59
N ASP A 79 -5.96 -11.76 -14.34
CA ASP A 79 -6.48 -11.85 -12.96
C ASP A 79 -5.58 -12.73 -12.08
N ALA A 80 -5.08 -13.85 -12.63
CA ALA A 80 -4.14 -14.73 -11.92
C ALA A 80 -2.83 -14.02 -11.52
N LYS A 81 -2.27 -13.14 -12.36
CA LYS A 81 -1.07 -12.36 -12.00
C LYS A 81 -1.37 -11.33 -10.91
N ILE A 82 -2.54 -10.68 -10.97
CA ILE A 82 -2.97 -9.69 -9.98
C ILE A 82 -3.17 -10.37 -8.62
N GLU A 83 -3.89 -11.50 -8.57
CA GLU A 83 -4.11 -12.23 -7.31
C GLU A 83 -2.83 -12.87 -6.77
N ALA A 84 -1.92 -13.32 -7.63
CA ALA A 84 -0.60 -13.78 -7.19
C ALA A 84 0.21 -12.65 -6.54
N ALA A 85 0.18 -11.44 -7.11
CA ALA A 85 0.81 -10.26 -6.53
C ALA A 85 0.17 -9.87 -5.18
N ARG A 86 -1.17 -9.86 -5.10
CA ARG A 86 -1.93 -9.63 -3.85
C ARG A 86 -1.52 -10.62 -2.76
N THR A 87 -1.54 -11.91 -3.08
CA THR A 87 -1.17 -13.00 -2.16
C THR A 87 0.27 -12.85 -1.68
N LYS A 88 1.21 -12.53 -2.59
CA LYS A 88 2.61 -12.33 -2.24
C LYS A 88 2.80 -11.11 -1.33
N MET A 89 2.09 -10.00 -1.62
CA MET A 89 2.09 -8.80 -0.77
C MET A 89 1.61 -9.12 0.64
N HIS A 90 0.48 -9.83 0.79
CA HIS A 90 -0.01 -10.17 2.11
C HIS A 90 0.97 -11.05 2.89
N LYS A 91 1.61 -12.05 2.24
CA LYS A 91 2.63 -12.89 2.89
C LYS A 91 3.89 -12.11 3.29
N LEU A 92 4.25 -11.05 2.57
CA LEU A 92 5.38 -10.20 2.93
C LEU A 92 5.01 -9.34 4.14
N ASN A 93 3.88 -8.63 4.07
CA ASN A 93 3.42 -7.75 5.14
C ASN A 93 3.16 -8.49 6.45
N ASP A 94 2.62 -9.71 6.39
CA ASP A 94 2.43 -10.58 7.56
C ASP A 94 3.77 -10.95 8.22
N ARG A 95 4.76 -11.35 7.42
CA ARG A 95 6.13 -11.65 7.89
C ARG A 95 6.84 -10.44 8.48
N MET A 96 6.55 -9.25 7.96
CA MET A 96 7.06 -7.97 8.47
C MET A 96 6.29 -7.49 9.71
N GLY A 97 5.19 -8.16 10.09
CA GLY A 97 4.38 -7.79 11.25
C GLY A 97 3.45 -6.60 11.03
N LEU A 98 3.20 -6.19 9.78
CA LEU A 98 2.40 -5.01 9.42
C LEU A 98 0.87 -5.23 9.56
N TYR A 99 0.41 -6.47 9.71
CA TYR A 99 -1.01 -6.82 9.83
C TYR A 99 -1.45 -7.19 11.24
N LYS A 100 -0.67 -6.76 12.25
CA LYS A 100 -0.95 -7.03 13.66
C LYS A 100 -1.78 -5.93 14.30
#